data_AF-A0A963JFG9-F1
#
_entry.id   AF-A0A963JFG9-F1
#
_cell.length_a   1.000
_cell.length_b   1.000
_cell.length_c   1.000
_cell.angle_alpha   90.00
_cell.angle_beta   90.00
_cell.angle_gamma   90.00
#
_symmetry.space_group_name_H-M   'P 1'
#
loop_
_entity.id
_entity.type
_entity.pdbx_description
1 polymer ?
#
loop_
_entity_poly.entity_id
_entity_poly.type
_entity_poly.pdbx_seq_one_letter_code
_entity_poly.pdbx_strand_id
1 'polypeptide(L)'
;MLVVTGCAVPTGPPAGPVGMAPAEARASVERLLPSTLKDRAGWAADIHMALVTLALPATAENLCAVMAVTEQESGYRADPEVPNLPKIARDEIDRRADAIGIPSLAVRAALALRSGDGRSYAERLDAVRTERELSELYEDF
;
A
#
# COMPACT_ATOMS: atom_id res chain seq x y z
N MET A 1 -44.27 -22.89 -42.55
CA MET A 1 -42.90 -23.34 -42.23
C MET A 1 -42.33 -22.37 -41.21
N LEU A 2 -42.26 -22.78 -39.94
CA LEU A 2 -41.65 -22.00 -38.87
C LEU A 2 -40.17 -22.38 -38.82
N VAL A 3 -39.28 -21.44 -39.09
CA VAL A 3 -37.83 -21.67 -38.98
C VAL A 3 -37.40 -21.20 -37.60
N VAL A 4 -36.99 -22.13 -36.73
CA VAL A 4 -36.37 -21.81 -35.44
C VAL A 4 -34.87 -21.71 -35.67
N THR A 5 -34.33 -20.49 -35.68
CA THR A 5 -32.88 -20.25 -35.59
C THR A 5 -32.44 -20.43 -34.14
N GLY A 6 -31.67 -21.49 -33.87
CA GLY A 6 -31.01 -21.70 -32.58
C GLY A 6 -29.70 -20.92 -32.51
N CYS A 7 -29.54 -20.05 -31.52
CA CYS A 7 -28.26 -19.46 -31.18
C CYS A 7 -27.38 -20.53 -30.50
N ALA A 8 -26.29 -20.94 -31.14
CA ALA A 8 -25.29 -21.78 -30.50
C ALA A 8 -24.55 -20.96 -29.43
N VAL A 9 -24.78 -21.26 -28.16
CA VAL A 9 -23.97 -20.73 -27.06
C VAL A 9 -22.68 -21.56 -27.02
N PRO A 10 -21.48 -20.94 -27.09
CA PRO A 10 -20.23 -21.69 -27.01
C PRO A 10 -20.17 -22.46 -25.67
N THR A 11 -19.97 -23.77 -25.74
CA THR A 11 -19.94 -24.70 -24.60
C THR A 11 -18.58 -24.77 -23.89
N GLY A 12 -17.77 -23.73 -24.01
CA GLY A 12 -16.50 -23.61 -23.27
C GLY A 12 -16.70 -22.82 -21.97
N PRO A 13 -15.89 -23.07 -20.92
CA PRO A 13 -15.80 -22.12 -19.81
C PRO A 13 -15.48 -20.73 -20.40
N PRO A 14 -16.12 -19.64 -19.93
CA PRO A 14 -15.80 -18.31 -20.39
C PRO A 14 -14.30 -18.10 -20.21
N ALA A 15 -13.61 -17.68 -21.28
CA ALA A 15 -12.23 -17.23 -21.15
C ALA A 15 -12.23 -16.14 -20.07
N GLY A 16 -11.35 -16.29 -19.06
CA GLY A 16 -11.20 -15.28 -18.02
C GLY A 16 -10.96 -13.90 -18.64
N PRO A 17 -11.27 -12.82 -17.91
CA PRO A 17 -11.16 -11.48 -18.47
C PRO A 17 -9.73 -11.24 -18.97
N VAL A 18 -9.61 -10.86 -20.24
CA VAL A 18 -8.33 -10.59 -20.90
C VAL A 18 -7.87 -9.18 -20.49
N GLY A 19 -6.71 -9.07 -19.87
CA GLY A 19 -6.11 -7.79 -19.51
C GLY A 19 -5.53 -7.05 -20.72
N MET A 20 -5.42 -5.73 -20.62
CA MET A 20 -4.72 -4.88 -21.58
C MET A 20 -3.25 -5.28 -21.72
N ALA A 21 -2.65 -5.00 -22.87
CA ALA A 21 -1.21 -5.13 -23.03
C ALA A 21 -0.47 -4.14 -22.11
N PRO A 22 0.78 -4.41 -21.69
CA PRO A 22 1.47 -3.59 -20.69
C PRO A 22 1.56 -2.09 -21.02
N ALA A 23 1.86 -1.76 -22.29
CA ALA A 23 1.93 -0.36 -22.73
C ALA A 23 0.56 0.32 -22.72
N GLU A 24 -0.50 -0.40 -23.10
CA GLU A 24 -1.87 0.10 -23.13
C GLU A 24 -2.42 0.32 -21.71
N ALA A 25 -2.16 -0.60 -20.79
CA ALA A 25 -2.53 -0.48 -19.38
C ALA A 25 -1.89 0.76 -18.75
N ARG A 26 -0.57 0.93 -18.90
CA ARG A 26 0.17 2.08 -18.38
C ARG A 26 -0.34 3.40 -18.98
N ALA A 27 -0.53 3.45 -20.30
CA ALA A 27 -1.07 4.64 -20.96
C ALA A 27 -2.50 4.98 -20.50
N SER A 28 -3.31 3.96 -20.19
CA SER A 28 -4.66 4.16 -19.66
C SER A 28 -4.65 4.70 -18.23
N VAL A 29 -3.80 4.15 -17.35
CA VAL A 29 -3.63 4.68 -15.99
C VAL A 29 -3.11 6.10 -16.04
N GLU A 30 -2.04 6.36 -16.80
CA GLU A 30 -1.43 7.70 -16.88
C GLU A 30 -2.45 8.76 -17.34
N ARG A 31 -3.35 8.42 -18.28
CA ARG A 31 -4.42 9.30 -18.75
C ARG A 31 -5.49 9.58 -17.68
N LEU A 32 -5.78 8.62 -16.82
CA LEU A 32 -6.84 8.71 -15.80
C LEU A 32 -6.36 9.34 -14.49
N LEU A 33 -5.06 9.25 -14.19
CA LEU A 33 -4.47 9.87 -13.00
C LEU A 33 -4.61 11.41 -13.01
N PRO A 34 -4.78 12.05 -11.84
CA PRO A 34 -4.85 13.50 -11.74
C PRO A 34 -3.61 14.18 -12.36
N SER A 35 -3.84 15.19 -13.20
CA SER A 35 -2.77 15.90 -13.91
C SER A 35 -1.80 16.67 -13.00
N THR A 36 -2.21 16.91 -11.75
CA THR A 36 -1.42 17.59 -10.70
C THR A 36 -0.40 16.68 -10.03
N LEU A 37 -0.47 15.35 -10.23
CA LEU A 37 0.50 14.43 -9.66
C LEU A 37 1.89 14.65 -10.26
N LYS A 38 2.89 14.72 -9.37
CA LYS A 38 4.29 14.94 -9.75
C LYS A 38 4.85 13.82 -10.62
N ASP A 39 4.45 12.57 -10.38
CA ASP A 39 5.01 11.40 -11.06
C ASP A 39 3.91 10.42 -11.54
N ARG A 40 3.11 10.86 -12.52
CA ARG A 40 2.06 10.01 -13.11
C ARG A 40 2.60 8.77 -13.81
N ALA A 41 3.76 8.90 -14.46
CA ALA A 41 4.38 7.80 -15.19
C ALA A 41 4.88 6.70 -14.23
N GLY A 42 5.49 7.08 -13.11
CA GLY A 42 5.88 6.16 -12.04
C GLY A 42 4.66 5.43 -11.47
N TRP A 43 3.61 6.16 -11.07
CA TRP A 43 2.37 5.55 -10.60
C TRP A 43 1.74 4.59 -11.62
N ALA A 44 1.72 4.95 -12.91
CA ALA A 44 1.20 4.07 -13.96
C ALA A 44 2.03 2.78 -14.11
N ALA A 45 3.36 2.88 -14.02
CA ALA A 45 4.24 1.72 -14.02
C ALA A 45 3.99 0.83 -12.81
N ASP A 46 3.93 1.40 -11.61
CA ASP A 46 3.79 0.67 -10.35
C ASP A 46 2.42 0.00 -10.22
N ILE A 47 1.33 0.68 -10.60
CA ILE A 47 -0.02 0.11 -10.60
C ILE A 47 -0.09 -1.11 -11.54
N HIS A 48 0.48 -1.00 -12.75
CA HIS A 48 0.55 -2.14 -13.65
C HIS A 48 1.42 -3.26 -13.06
N MET A 49 2.57 -2.92 -12.48
CA MET A 49 3.46 -3.92 -11.88
C MET A 49 2.83 -4.64 -10.69
N ALA A 50 2.01 -3.95 -9.88
CA ALA A 50 1.25 -4.56 -8.79
C ALA A 50 0.29 -5.64 -9.32
N LEU A 51 -0.46 -5.35 -10.39
CA LEU A 51 -1.35 -6.34 -11.00
C LEU A 51 -0.59 -7.53 -11.56
N VAL A 52 0.54 -7.30 -12.25
CA VAL A 52 1.41 -8.39 -12.74
C VAL A 52 1.92 -9.26 -11.58
N THR A 53 2.40 -8.64 -10.51
CA THR A 53 2.97 -9.32 -9.35
C THR A 53 1.93 -10.18 -8.63
N LEU A 54 0.70 -9.70 -8.57
CA LEU A 54 -0.44 -10.39 -7.96
C LEU A 54 -1.14 -11.36 -8.93
N ALA A 55 -0.62 -11.55 -10.16
CA ALA A 55 -1.22 -12.35 -11.22
C ALA A 55 -2.67 -11.97 -11.54
N LEU A 56 -2.99 -10.68 -11.45
CA LEU A 56 -4.29 -10.10 -11.78
C LEU A 56 -4.25 -9.53 -13.21
N PRO A 57 -5.27 -9.78 -14.05
CA PRO A 57 -5.32 -9.21 -15.39
C PRO A 57 -5.50 -7.68 -15.30
N ALA A 58 -4.79 -6.93 -16.15
CA ALA A 58 -4.92 -5.48 -16.27
C ALA A 58 -6.21 -5.07 -17.02
N THR A 59 -7.37 -5.41 -16.44
CA THR A 59 -8.68 -4.98 -16.94
C THR A 59 -8.98 -3.56 -16.47
N ALA A 60 -9.95 -2.89 -17.10
CA ALA A 60 -10.38 -1.57 -16.66
C ALA A 60 -10.86 -1.58 -15.20
N GLU A 61 -11.57 -2.63 -14.79
CA GLU A 61 -12.08 -2.79 -13.42
C GLU A 61 -10.95 -2.89 -12.41
N ASN A 62 -9.94 -3.74 -12.67
CA ASN A 62 -8.81 -3.91 -11.76
C ASN A 62 -7.96 -2.64 -11.68
N LEU A 63 -7.71 -1.97 -12.81
CA LEU A 63 -6.98 -0.70 -12.83
C LEU A 63 -7.75 0.37 -12.04
N CYS A 64 -9.06 0.51 -12.25
CA CYS A 64 -9.89 1.46 -11.51
C CYS A 64 -9.92 1.16 -10.01
N ALA A 65 -10.02 -0.12 -9.62
CA ALA A 65 -10.01 -0.52 -8.22
C ALA A 65 -8.71 -0.12 -7.52
N VAL A 66 -7.56 -0.44 -8.12
CA VAL A 66 -6.25 -0.07 -7.55
C VAL A 66 -6.11 1.45 -7.49
N MET A 67 -6.42 2.16 -8.57
CA MET A 67 -6.34 3.63 -8.59
C MET A 67 -7.19 4.28 -7.51
N ALA A 68 -8.44 3.81 -7.33
CA ALA A 68 -9.37 4.37 -6.35
C ALA A 68 -8.91 4.13 -4.91
N VAL A 69 -8.39 2.94 -4.60
CA VAL A 69 -7.84 2.63 -3.28
C VAL A 69 -6.58 3.47 -3.02
N THR A 70 -5.65 3.54 -3.98
CA THR A 70 -4.44 4.37 -3.81
C THR A 70 -4.76 5.85 -3.59
N GLU A 71 -5.77 6.37 -4.29
CA GLU A 71 -6.22 7.75 -4.06
C GLU A 71 -6.83 7.92 -2.66
N GLN A 72 -7.69 7.01 -2.23
CA GLN A 72 -8.38 7.10 -0.94
C GLN A 72 -7.42 6.96 0.25
N GLU A 73 -6.48 6.02 0.19
CA GLU A 73 -5.62 5.68 1.32
C GLU A 73 -4.44 6.65 1.46
N SER A 74 -3.85 7.12 0.35
CA SER A 74 -2.63 7.94 0.40
C SER A 74 -2.65 9.19 -0.47
N GLY A 75 -3.69 9.38 -1.30
CA GLY A 75 -3.76 10.49 -2.25
C GLY A 75 -2.59 10.48 -3.24
N TYR A 76 -2.14 9.29 -3.64
CA TYR A 76 -0.95 9.10 -4.49
C TYR A 76 0.33 9.69 -3.90
N ARG A 77 0.50 9.58 -2.58
CA ARG A 77 1.80 9.70 -1.90
C ARG A 77 2.24 8.32 -1.43
N ALA A 78 3.45 7.91 -1.81
CA ALA A 78 3.98 6.60 -1.42
C ALA A 78 4.24 6.49 0.08
N ASP A 79 4.63 7.60 0.72
CA ASP A 79 5.02 7.65 2.12
C ASP A 79 4.47 8.94 2.77
N PRO A 80 3.13 9.05 2.91
CA PRO A 80 2.51 10.23 3.50
C PRO A 80 2.80 10.31 5.01
N GLU A 81 2.83 11.53 5.54
CA GLU A 81 2.93 11.72 6.98
C GLU A 81 1.66 11.23 7.69
N VAL A 82 1.85 10.55 8.82
CA VAL A 82 0.77 10.13 9.72
C VAL A 82 0.72 11.10 10.91
N PRO A 83 -0.39 11.83 11.11
CA PRO A 83 -0.51 12.75 12.23
C PRO A 83 -0.36 12.02 13.57
N ASN A 84 0.48 12.58 14.46
CA ASN A 84 0.75 12.05 15.80
C ASN A 84 1.36 10.63 15.81
N LEU A 85 2.02 10.19 14.73
CA LEU A 85 2.60 8.85 14.62
C LEU A 85 3.47 8.42 15.81
N PRO A 86 4.38 9.28 16.35
CA PRO A 86 5.19 8.89 17.51
C PRO A 86 4.35 8.50 18.73
N LYS A 87 3.27 9.24 18.99
CA LYS A 87 2.37 8.96 20.10
C LYS A 87 1.63 7.64 19.89
N ILE A 88 1.11 7.42 18.68
CA ILE A 88 0.39 6.17 18.34
C ILE A 88 1.32 4.96 18.55
N ALA A 89 2.55 5.05 18.06
CA ALA A 89 3.53 3.98 18.22
C ALA A 89 3.88 3.75 19.71
N ARG A 90 4.07 4.82 20.48
CA ARG A 90 4.36 4.71 21.92
C ARG A 90 3.21 4.09 22.70
N ASP A 91 1.98 4.54 22.44
CA ASP A 91 0.77 4.01 23.09
C ASP A 91 0.59 2.51 22.75
N GLU A 92 0.93 2.08 21.53
CA GLU A 92 0.88 0.67 21.12
C GLU A 92 1.96 -0.19 21.79
N ILE A 93 3.18 0.33 21.93
CA ILE A 93 4.26 -0.34 22.67
C ILE A 93 3.83 -0.56 24.13
N ASP A 94 3.34 0.49 24.79
CA ASP A 94 2.89 0.42 26.18
C ASP A 94 1.71 -0.55 26.32
N ARG A 95 0.71 -0.50 25.42
CA ARG A 95 -0.44 -1.43 25.40
C ARG A 95 0.00 -2.90 25.27
N ARG A 96 0.94 -3.20 24.37
CA ARG A 96 1.45 -4.57 24.17
C ARG A 96 2.26 -5.05 25.37
N ALA A 97 3.08 -4.19 25.95
CA ALA A 97 3.87 -4.51 27.13
C ALA A 97 2.97 -4.83 28.33
N ASP A 98 1.95 -4.00 28.56
CA ASP A 98 0.96 -4.21 29.63
C ASP A 98 0.20 -5.53 29.45
N ALA A 99 -0.17 -5.89 28.21
CA ALA A 99 -0.88 -7.14 27.90
C ALA A 99 -0.12 -8.41 28.28
N ILE A 100 1.22 -8.33 28.39
CA ILE A 100 2.09 -9.45 28.80
C ILE A 100 2.74 -9.22 30.17
N GLY A 101 2.29 -8.21 30.93
CA GLY A 101 2.73 -7.95 32.29
C GLY A 101 4.13 -7.31 32.41
N ILE A 102 4.64 -6.68 31.35
CA ILE A 102 5.91 -5.94 31.40
C ILE A 102 5.64 -4.56 32.02
N PRO A 103 6.31 -4.19 33.14
CA PRO A 103 6.08 -2.89 33.78
C PRO A 103 6.51 -1.72 32.89
N SER A 104 5.74 -0.62 32.90
CA SER A 104 6.06 0.61 32.14
C SER A 104 7.46 1.18 32.41
N LEU A 105 8.02 0.97 33.61
CA LEU A 105 9.40 1.36 33.91
C LEU A 105 10.42 0.57 33.10
N ALA A 106 10.20 -0.74 32.90
CA ALA A 106 11.07 -1.58 32.08
C ALA A 106 11.00 -1.17 30.60
N VAL A 107 9.80 -0.86 30.10
CA VAL A 107 9.62 -0.32 28.73
C VAL A 107 10.39 0.99 28.56
N ARG A 108 10.23 1.95 29.48
CA ARG A 108 10.97 3.21 29.44
C ARG A 108 12.48 3.02 29.48
N ALA A 109 12.97 2.06 30.28
CA ALA A 109 14.39 1.75 30.34
C ALA A 109 14.91 1.16 29.03
N ALA A 110 14.15 0.25 28.40
CA ALA A 110 14.50 -0.31 27.10
C ALA A 110 14.54 0.77 26.00
N LEU A 111 13.56 1.68 25.99
CA LEU A 111 13.50 2.77 25.01
C LEU A 111 14.58 3.85 25.24
N ALA A 112 15.19 3.91 26.43
CA ALA A 112 16.33 4.79 26.70
C ALA A 112 17.67 4.26 26.16
N LEU A 113 17.72 3.01 25.69
CA LEU A 113 18.92 2.44 25.08
C LEU A 113 19.30 3.21 23.81
N ARG A 114 20.62 3.37 23.61
CA ARG A 114 21.18 4.01 22.42
C ARG A 114 21.02 3.07 21.24
N SER A 115 20.68 3.64 20.08
CA SER A 115 20.60 2.93 18.82
C SER A 115 21.81 3.22 17.93
N GLY A 116 21.85 2.70 16.70
CA GLY A 116 23.02 2.75 15.81
C GLY A 116 23.52 4.16 15.48
N ASP A 117 22.63 5.15 15.49
CA ASP A 117 22.95 6.57 15.24
C ASP A 117 23.37 7.35 16.49
N GLY A 118 23.47 6.69 17.64
CA GLY A 118 23.85 7.27 18.91
C GLY A 118 22.75 8.06 19.62
N ARG A 119 21.52 8.20 19.10
CA ARG A 119 20.36 8.69 19.88
C ARG A 119 19.73 7.54 20.66
N SER A 120 18.95 7.86 21.69
CA SER A 120 18.10 6.83 22.32
C SER A 120 16.99 6.40 21.37
N TYR A 121 16.52 5.17 21.53
CA TYR A 121 15.39 4.65 20.73
C TYR A 121 14.15 5.53 20.87
N ALA A 122 13.89 6.05 22.07
CA ALA A 122 12.80 7.01 22.33
C ALA A 122 12.94 8.29 21.51
N GLU A 123 14.14 8.90 21.46
CA GLU A 123 14.36 10.13 20.67
C GLU A 123 14.18 9.90 19.17
N ARG A 124 14.55 8.71 18.67
CA ARG A 124 14.30 8.33 17.27
C ARG A 124 12.81 8.15 17.01
N LEU A 125 12.12 7.45 17.91
CA LEU A 125 10.66 7.25 17.83
C LEU A 125 9.90 8.58 17.86
N ASP A 126 10.31 9.53 18.68
CA ASP A 126 9.67 10.86 18.78
C ASP A 126 9.82 11.70 17.49
N ALA A 127 10.85 11.38 16.69
CA ALA A 127 11.14 12.09 15.45
C ALA A 127 10.39 11.56 14.23
N VAL A 128 9.84 10.34 14.25
CA VAL A 128 9.20 9.76 13.05
C VAL A 128 7.96 10.54 12.63
N ARG A 129 7.72 10.59 11.32
CA ARG A 129 6.57 11.25 10.69
C ARG A 129 5.86 10.33 9.72
N THR A 130 6.56 9.36 9.14
CA THR A 130 5.97 8.42 8.16
C THR A 130 6.07 6.97 8.62
N GLU A 131 5.23 6.10 8.04
CA GLU A 131 5.25 4.67 8.36
C GLU A 131 6.57 4.01 7.94
N ARG A 132 7.17 4.46 6.83
CA ARG A 132 8.48 3.94 6.40
C ARG A 132 9.58 4.26 7.40
N GLU A 133 9.65 5.50 7.91
CA GLU A 133 10.61 5.88 8.95
C GLU A 133 10.43 5.05 10.22
N LEU A 134 9.18 4.75 10.59
CA LEU A 134 8.88 3.88 11.73
C LEU A 134 9.31 2.43 11.48
N SER A 135 9.10 1.90 10.27
CA SER A 135 9.56 0.56 9.89
C SER A 135 11.08 0.46 9.90
N GLU A 136 11.77 1.44 9.31
CA GLU A 136 13.24 1.52 9.32
C GLU A 136 13.78 1.55 10.75
N LEU A 137 13.12 2.26 11.67
CA LEU A 137 13.46 2.26 13.10
C LEU A 137 13.23 0.88 13.77
N TYR A 138 12.20 0.13 13.37
CA TYR A 138 11.94 -1.22 13.88
C TYR A 138 12.91 -2.28 13.33
N GLU A 139 13.58 -2.01 12.22
CA GLU A 139 14.56 -2.92 11.63
C GLU A 139 16.00 -2.68 12.15
N ASP A 140 16.26 -1.51 12.73
CA ASP A 140 17.58 -1.04 13.17
C ASP A 140 17.87 -1.30 14.67
N PHE A 141 17.64 -2.54 15.13
CA PHE A 141 17.92 -2.99 16.50
C PHE A 141 19.39 -3.37 16.75
#